data_AF-A0A4Y1RUT5-F1
#
_entry.id   AF-A0A4Y1RUT5-F1
#
_cell.length_a   1.000
_cell.length_b   1.000
_cell.length_c   1.000
_cell.angle_alpha   90.00
_cell.angle_beta   90.00
_cell.angle_gamma   90.00
#
_symmetry.space_group_name_H-M   'P 1'
#
loop_
_entity.id
_entity.type
_entity.pdbx_description
1 polymer ?
#
loop_
_entity_poly.entity_id
_entity_poly.type
_entity_poly.pdbx_seq_one_letter_code
_entity_poly.pdbx_strand_id
1 'polypeptide(L)'
;MQMTELIPGLPEELGHECLTRLHYSTHRVASRVCRRWQDMLQSLDFYNHRKQSGRTHKPACLVQALPVQTRVDETKPVDRPFTASRFLTL
;
A
#
# COMPACT_ATOMS: atom_id res chain seq x y z
N MET A 1 16.34 -2.72 31.35
CA MET A 1 16.09 -1.89 30.13
C MET A 1 15.79 -2.85 28.99
N GLN A 2 14.52 -3.24 28.81
CA GLN A 2 14.16 -4.09 27.67
C GLN A 2 14.00 -3.14 26.47
N MET A 3 15.05 -2.99 25.66
CA MET A 3 14.84 -2.39 24.34
C MET A 3 13.92 -3.36 23.60
N THR A 4 12.68 -2.94 23.38
CA THR A 4 11.75 -3.69 22.56
C THR A 4 12.33 -3.68 21.16
N GLU A 5 13.15 -4.67 20.81
CA GLU A 5 13.76 -4.73 19.48
C GLU A 5 12.64 -4.94 18.45
N LEU A 6 12.62 -4.10 17.42
CA LEU A 6 11.65 -4.21 16.32
C LEU A 6 12.10 -5.27 15.32
N ILE A 7 13.42 -5.31 15.11
CA ILE A 7 14.17 -6.28 14.32
C ILE A 7 15.12 -6.95 15.31
N PRO A 8 15.14 -8.29 15.40
CA PRO A 8 15.97 -8.98 16.37
C PRO A 8 17.45 -8.68 16.14
N GLY A 9 18.18 -8.36 17.22
CA GLY A 9 19.59 -7.99 17.19
C GLY A 9 19.86 -6.57 16.72
N LEU A 10 18.84 -5.71 16.66
CA LEU A 10 18.95 -4.32 16.25
C LEU A 10 18.27 -3.38 17.26
N PRO A 11 18.89 -2.23 17.59
CA PRO A 11 18.26 -1.15 18.32
C PRO A 11 16.93 -0.71 17.68
N GLU A 12 15.98 -0.29 18.52
CA GLU A 12 14.64 0.09 18.08
C GLU A 12 14.66 1.25 17.08
N GLU A 13 15.54 2.24 17.29
CA GLU A 13 15.69 3.42 16.43
C GLU A 13 16.16 3.01 15.02
N LEU A 14 17.08 2.05 14.94
CA LEU A 14 17.56 1.53 13.66
C LEU A 14 16.48 0.68 12.98
N GLY A 15 15.67 -0.06 13.75
CA GLY A 15 14.49 -0.75 13.24
C GLY A 15 13.51 0.20 12.55
N HIS A 16 13.24 1.36 13.17
CA HIS A 16 12.38 2.39 12.57
C HIS A 16 12.99 2.95 11.28
N GLU A 17 14.28 3.25 11.26
CA GLU A 17 14.97 3.70 10.04
C GLU A 17 14.89 2.67 8.91
N CYS A 18 15.04 1.37 9.22
CA CYS A 18 14.88 0.29 8.26
C CYS A 18 13.45 0.28 7.68
N LEU A 19 12.41 0.39 8.52
CA LEU A 19 11.02 0.45 8.04
C LEU A 19 10.78 1.68 7.16
N THR A 20 11.36 2.82 7.52
CA THR A 20 11.19 4.09 6.79
C THR A 20 11.74 4.00 5.36
N ARG A 21 12.74 3.13 5.14
CA ARG A 21 13.37 2.87 3.84
C ARG A 21 12.63 1.85 2.98
N LEU A 22 11.61 1.18 3.51
CA LEU A 22 10.85 0.20 2.74
C LEU A 22 10.18 0.84 1.53
N HIS A 23 10.15 0.11 0.43
CA HIS A 23 9.37 0.54 -0.73
C HIS A 23 7.86 0.50 -0.40
N TYR A 24 7.06 1.38 -1.00
CA TYR A 24 5.62 1.45 -0.67
C TYR A 24 4.90 0.12 -0.97
N SER A 25 5.36 -0.64 -1.96
CA SER A 25 4.79 -1.95 -2.31
C SER A 25 4.98 -3.00 -1.20
N THR A 26 5.98 -2.85 -0.33
CA THR A 26 6.26 -3.82 0.73
C THR A 26 5.57 -3.47 2.05
N HIS A 27 5.01 -2.26 2.19
CA HIS A 27 4.29 -1.83 3.40
C HIS A 27 3.17 -2.78 3.81
N ARG A 28 2.39 -3.26 2.82
CA ARG A 28 1.28 -4.17 3.08
C ARG A 28 1.73 -5.54 3.61
N VAL A 29 2.94 -5.97 3.26
CA VAL A 29 3.53 -7.20 3.79
C VAL A 29 4.15 -6.93 5.16
N ALA A 30 4.86 -5.81 5.30
CA ALA A 30 5.49 -5.40 6.55
C ALA A 30 4.47 -5.20 7.69
N SER A 31 3.28 -4.66 7.40
CA SER A 31 2.21 -4.50 8.40
C SER A 31 1.65 -5.84 8.91
N ARG A 32 1.98 -6.96 8.28
CA ARG A 32 1.53 -8.30 8.69
C ARG A 32 2.55 -9.04 9.55
N VAL A 33 3.74 -8.48 9.76
CA VAL A 33 4.81 -9.14 10.54
C VAL A 33 4.41 -9.27 12.01
N CYS A 34 4.00 -8.16 12.63
CA CYS A 34 3.43 -8.16 13.98
C CYS A 34 2.60 -6.89 14.20
N ARG A 35 1.80 -6.86 15.28
CA ARG A 35 0.98 -5.68 15.64
C ARG A 35 1.82 -4.40 15.78
N ARG A 36 3.02 -4.52 16.35
CA ARG A 36 3.90 -3.37 16.56
C ARG A 36 4.35 -2.72 15.25
N TRP A 37 4.68 -3.52 14.23
CA TRP A 37 5.00 -3.03 12.89
C TRP A 37 3.78 -2.38 12.24
N GLN A 38 2.60 -2.99 12.40
CA GLN A 38 1.36 -2.44 11.89
C GLN A 38 1.08 -1.04 12.47
N ASP A 39 1.08 -0.90 13.79
CA ASP A 39 0.78 0.35 14.49
C ASP A 39 1.77 1.45 14.07
N MET A 40 3.04 1.09 13.93
CA MET A 40 4.09 2.01 13.48
C MET A 40 3.90 2.48 12.05
N LEU A 41 3.67 1.56 11.11
CA LEU A 41 3.50 1.86 9.69
C LEU A 41 2.22 2.68 9.44
N GLN A 42 1.22 2.57 10.32
CA GLN A 42 -0.03 3.34 10.29
C GLN A 42 0.05 4.68 11.03
N SER A 43 1.13 4.92 11.80
CA SER A 43 1.29 6.16 12.56
C SER A 43 1.58 7.37 11.65
N LEU A 44 1.08 8.53 12.08
CA LEU A 44 1.33 9.79 11.38
C LEU A 44 2.80 10.21 11.45
N ASP A 45 3.46 9.95 12.59
CA ASP A 45 4.87 10.29 12.79
C ASP A 45 5.77 9.54 11.80
N PHE A 46 5.50 8.25 11.58
CA PHE A 46 6.20 7.46 10.57
C PHE A 46 6.00 8.00 9.16
N TYR A 47 4.78 8.41 8.81
CA TYR A 47 4.49 9.02 7.52
C TYR A 47 5.23 10.36 7.34
N ASN A 48 5.21 11.22 8.36
CA ASN A 48 5.93 12.49 8.34
C ASN A 48 7.43 12.30 8.21
N HIS A 49 8.00 11.32 8.91
CA HIS A 49 9.41 10.97 8.82
C HIS A 49 9.81 10.49 7.42
N ARG A 50 9.00 9.62 6.80
CA ARG A 50 9.17 9.22 5.39
C ARG A 50 9.09 10.41 4.44
N LYS A 51 8.19 11.34 4.68
CA LYS A 51 7.99 12.54 3.86
C LYS A 51 9.20 13.47 3.95
N GLN A 52 9.72 13.72 5.16
CA GLN A 52 10.90 14.56 5.38
C GLN A 52 12.18 13.96 4.78
N SER A 53 12.33 12.63 4.86
CA SER A 53 13.47 11.92 4.28
C SER A 53 13.41 11.74 2.75
N GLY A 54 12.38 12.29 2.09
CA GLY A 54 12.23 12.20 0.63
C GLY A 54 11.91 10.78 0.12
N ARG A 55 11.48 9.89 1.02
CA ARG A 55 11.20 8.47 0.72
C ARG A 55 9.75 8.24 0.28
N THR A 56 8.96 9.29 0.08
CA THR A 56 7.57 9.21 -0.40
C THR A 56 7.48 9.63 -1.86
N HIS A 57 6.77 8.85 -2.67
CA HIS A 57 6.45 9.21 -4.05
C HIS A 57 5.03 9.77 -4.13
N LYS A 58 4.83 10.79 -4.97
CA LYS A 58 3.49 11.24 -5.33
C LYS A 58 2.89 10.20 -6.29
N PRO A 59 1.80 9.52 -5.92
CA PRO A 59 1.15 8.61 -6.86
C PRO A 59 0.53 9.42 -8.00
N ALA A 60 0.66 8.91 -9.23
CA ALA A 60 -0.10 9.37 -10.38
C ALA A 60 -1.01 8.23 -10.83
N CYS A 61 -2.29 8.50 -11.05
CA CYS A 61 -3.23 7.52 -11.58
C CYS A 61 -3.90 8.04 -12.85
N LEU A 62 -4.09 7.15 -13.81
CA LEU A 62 -4.94 7.38 -14.97
C LEU A 62 -6.32 6.83 -14.64
N VAL A 63 -7.34 7.69 -14.73
CA VAL A 63 -8.73 7.32 -14.49
C VAL A 63 -9.45 7.28 -15.83
N GLN A 64 -10.11 6.17 -16.14
CA GLN A 64 -10.93 6.00 -17.34
C GLN A 64 -12.38 5.74 -16.93
N ALA A 65 -13.32 6.43 -17.57
CA ALA A 65 -14.75 6.17 -17.38
C ALA A 65 -15.10 4.79 -17.98
N LEU A 66 -15.82 3.97 -17.21
CA LEU A 66 -16.39 2.74 -17.72
C LEU A 66 -17.60 3.07 -18.60
N PRO A 67 -17.76 2.44 -19.78
CA PRO A 67 -18.94 2.64 -20.60
C PRO A 67 -20.18 2.17 -19.81
N VAL A 68 -21.17 3.06 -19.71
CA VAL A 68 -22.49 2.71 -19.17
C VAL A 68 -23.10 1.69 -20.13
N GLN A 69 -23.28 0.46 -19.66
CA GLN A 69 -24.09 -0.52 -20.37
C GLN A 69 -25.55 -0.06 -20.29
N THR A 70 -25.99 0.73 -21.27
CA THR A 70 -27.42 0.80 -21.60
C THR A 70 -27.82 -0.62 -21.98
N ARG A 71 -28.57 -1.29 -21.09
CA ARG A 71 -29.26 -2.53 -21.43
C ARG A 71 -30.29 -2.20 -22.50
N VAL A 72 -29.85 -2.18 -23.76
CA VAL A 72 -30.77 -2.36 -24.88
C VAL A 72 -31.05 -3.84 -24.91
N ASP A 73 -32.28 -4.17 -24.53
CA ASP A 73 -32.83 -5.50 -24.55
C ASP A 73 -32.63 -6.11 -25.96
N GLU A 74 -31.83 -7.18 -25.98
CA GLU A 74 -31.65 -8.26 -26.98
C GLU A 74 -31.97 -7.97 -28.47
N THR A 75 -31.10 -8.27 -29.44
CA THR A 75 -30.53 -9.61 -29.68
C THR A 75 -29.39 -9.54 -30.71
N LYS A 76 -28.15 -9.89 -30.31
CA LYS A 76 -27.23 -10.76 -31.09
C LYS A 76 -25.92 -11.00 -30.32
N PRO A 77 -25.36 -12.22 -30.36
CA PRO A 77 -24.17 -12.56 -29.60
C PRO A 77 -22.93 -12.16 -30.41
N VAL A 78 -21.97 -11.48 -29.79
CA VAL A 78 -20.54 -11.56 -30.15
C VAL A 78 -19.68 -10.83 -29.11
N ASP A 79 -18.75 -11.60 -28.58
CA ASP A 79 -17.48 -11.28 -27.93
C ASP A 79 -17.44 -10.44 -26.64
N ARG A 80 -17.35 -11.18 -25.54
CA ARG A 80 -16.72 -10.75 -24.28
C ARG A 80 -15.24 -10.46 -24.51
N PRO A 81 -14.73 -9.42 -23.85
CA PRO A 81 -13.76 -9.70 -22.80
C PRO A 81 -14.16 -9.01 -21.50
N PHE A 82 -14.45 -9.79 -20.46
CA PHE A 82 -14.43 -9.28 -19.09
C PHE A 82 -12.98 -9.16 -18.64
N THR A 83 -12.33 -8.02 -18.90
CA THR A 83 -11.16 -7.64 -18.12
C THR A 83 -11.65 -6.93 -16.87
N ALA A 84 -11.93 -7.72 -15.83
CA ALA A 84 -12.01 -7.21 -14.48
C ALA A 84 -10.63 -6.70 -14.08
N SER A 85 -10.34 -5.42 -14.38
CA SER A 85 -9.19 -4.75 -13.80
C SER A 85 -9.51 -4.51 -12.33
N ARG A 86 -9.14 -5.49 -11.52
CA ARG A 86 -9.17 -5.43 -10.06
C ARG A 86 -8.08 -4.45 -9.64
N PHE A 87 -8.36 -3.15 -9.72
CA PHE A 87 -7.53 -2.15 -9.06
C PHE A 87 -7.65 -2.37 -7.56
N LEU A 88 -6.67 -3.10 -7.04
CA LEU A 88 -6.45 -3.37 -5.63
C LEU A 88 -6.27 -2.06 -4.86
N THR A 89 -7.17 -1.87 -3.89
CA THR A 89 -6.87 -1.58 -2.48
C THR A 89 -5.88 -0.44 -2.21
N LEU A 90 -6.45 0.72 -1.86
CA LEU A 90 -5.82 1.71 -0.97
C LEU A 90 -5.57 1.09 0.42
#